data_AF-R6HRM1-F1
#
_entry.id   AF-R6HRM1-F1
#
_cell.length_a   1.000
_cell.length_b   1.000
_cell.length_c   1.000
_cell.angle_alpha   90.00
_cell.angle_beta   90.00
_cell.angle_gamma   90.00
#
_symmetry.space_group_name_H-M   'P 1'
#
loop_
_entity.id
_entity.type
_entity.pdbx_description
1 polymer ?
#
loop_
_entity_poly.entity_id
_entity_poly.type
_entity_poly.pdbx_seq_one_letter_code
_entity_poly.pdbx_strand_id
1 'polypeptide(L)'
;MDYNNNMTNEEFVAASFKFFVTNILNQIINSYKGNHYSLELQENVLYDGDSYWLKTSEINFNYDFDLFKSESILNPYIGYLEMKNEVAIYGDFETEQWKYKSKQEAALASDVVDFWNGKHFKFTYGYQNGQWVKIKVEYIHPVLNPNEWKEENKTFSEYEFFCSDKIRD
;
A
#
# COMPACT_ATOMS: atom_id res chain seq x y z
N MET A 1 -37.62 21.80 -12.89
CA MET A 1 -37.60 21.17 -11.57
C MET A 1 -36.17 21.28 -11.09
N ASP A 2 -35.88 22.34 -10.36
CA ASP A 2 -34.54 22.62 -9.87
C ASP A 2 -34.29 21.78 -8.63
N TYR A 3 -33.42 20.79 -8.74
CA TYR A 3 -32.85 20.13 -7.58
C TYR A 3 -31.88 21.12 -6.92
N ASN A 4 -32.35 21.76 -5.84
CA ASN A 4 -31.54 22.56 -4.94
C ASN A 4 -30.35 21.73 -4.41
N ASN A 5 -29.19 21.88 -5.03
CA ASN A 5 -27.91 21.44 -4.46
C ASN A 5 -27.43 22.52 -3.48
N ASN A 6 -28.03 22.57 -2.30
CA ASN A 6 -27.53 23.38 -1.18
C ASN A 6 -26.41 22.61 -0.45
N MET A 7 -25.33 22.27 -1.15
CA MET A 7 -24.10 21.85 -0.48
C MET A 7 -23.28 23.10 -0.14
N THR A 8 -22.85 23.20 1.10
CA THR A 8 -21.79 24.15 1.48
C THR A 8 -20.50 23.80 0.74
N ASN A 9 -19.60 24.78 0.59
CA ASN A 9 -18.29 24.55 -0.02
C ASN A 9 -17.50 23.45 0.71
N GLU A 10 -17.69 23.31 2.03
CA GLU A 10 -17.03 22.29 2.85
C GLU A 10 -17.58 20.90 2.58
N GLU A 11 -18.90 20.74 2.52
CA GLU A 11 -19.55 19.46 2.18
C GLU A 11 -19.17 19.02 0.76
N PHE A 12 -19.09 19.97 -0.18
CA PHE A 12 -18.63 19.69 -1.54
C PHE A 12 -17.18 19.19 -1.56
N VAL A 13 -16.26 19.89 -0.87
CA VAL A 13 -14.85 19.48 -0.81
C VAL A 13 -14.71 18.11 -0.17
N ALA A 14 -15.42 17.85 0.94
CA ALA A 14 -15.42 16.55 1.60
C ALA A 14 -15.93 15.43 0.70
N ALA A 15 -17.06 15.65 0.02
CA ALA A 15 -17.60 14.70 -0.95
C ALA A 15 -16.62 14.45 -2.10
N SER A 16 -15.95 15.50 -2.60
CA SER A 16 -14.96 15.39 -3.68
C SER A 16 -13.74 14.58 -3.27
N PHE A 17 -13.25 14.74 -2.03
CA PHE A 17 -12.12 13.97 -1.52
C PHE A 17 -12.48 12.51 -1.39
N LYS A 18 -13.63 12.22 -0.78
CA LYS A 18 -14.14 10.86 -0.63
C LYS A 18 -14.28 10.16 -1.98
N PHE A 19 -14.83 10.86 -2.99
CA PHE A 19 -14.94 10.33 -4.34
C PHE A 19 -13.56 10.06 -4.96
N PHE A 20 -12.64 11.00 -4.83
CA PHE A 20 -11.26 10.88 -5.32
C PHE A 20 -10.54 9.66 -4.72
N VAL A 21 -10.52 9.50 -3.39
CA VAL A 21 -9.87 8.35 -2.73
C VAL A 21 -10.57 7.04 -3.05
N THR A 22 -11.91 7.03 -3.16
CA THR A 22 -12.66 5.82 -3.52
C THR A 22 -12.26 5.30 -4.90
N ASN A 23 -12.01 6.19 -5.87
CA ASN A 23 -11.56 5.79 -7.20
C ASN A 23 -10.17 5.14 -7.20
N ILE A 24 -9.25 5.63 -6.35
CA ILE A 24 -7.94 5.03 -6.13
C ILE A 24 -8.11 3.64 -5.48
N LEU A 25 -8.86 3.58 -4.38
CA LEU A 25 -9.05 2.38 -3.58
C LEU A 25 -9.75 1.26 -4.35
N ASN A 26 -10.74 1.56 -5.19
CA ASN A 26 -11.45 0.56 -5.97
C ASN A 26 -10.51 -0.27 -6.86
N GLN A 27 -9.49 0.36 -7.45
CA GLN A 27 -8.51 -0.34 -8.29
C GLN A 27 -7.63 -1.26 -7.44
N ILE A 28 -7.16 -0.77 -6.29
CA ILE A 28 -6.28 -1.51 -5.39
C ILE A 28 -7.03 -2.68 -4.76
N ILE A 29 -8.20 -2.44 -4.16
CA ILE A 29 -9.03 -3.46 -3.52
C ILE A 29 -9.34 -4.59 -4.50
N ASN A 30 -9.60 -4.28 -5.77
CA ASN A 30 -9.84 -5.31 -6.77
C ASN A 30 -8.62 -6.20 -7.03
N SER A 31 -7.40 -5.69 -6.97
CA SER A 31 -6.17 -6.52 -7.09
C SER A 31 -5.97 -7.47 -5.88
N TYR A 32 -6.45 -7.10 -4.69
CA TYR A 32 -6.39 -7.98 -3.51
C TYR A 32 -7.46 -9.08 -3.49
N LYS A 33 -8.43 -9.08 -4.42
CA LYS A 33 -9.49 -10.10 -4.46
C LYS A 33 -9.04 -11.44 -5.04
N GLY A 34 -7.82 -11.53 -5.58
CA GLY A 34 -7.24 -12.80 -6.05
C GLY A 34 -6.21 -13.37 -5.07
N ASN A 35 -6.08 -14.70 -5.07
CA ASN A 35 -5.01 -15.41 -4.37
C ASN A 35 -3.69 -15.26 -5.14
N HIS A 36 -3.15 -14.05 -5.18
CA HIS A 36 -1.88 -13.76 -5.83
C HIS A 36 -0.74 -14.10 -4.87
N TYR A 37 0.15 -14.98 -5.31
CA TYR A 37 1.41 -15.21 -4.64
C TYR A 37 2.56 -14.75 -5.52
N SER A 38 3.64 -14.35 -4.88
CA SER A 38 4.91 -14.02 -5.52
C SER A 38 5.96 -15.05 -5.14
N LEU A 39 6.85 -15.35 -6.07
CA LEU A 39 8.06 -16.14 -5.81
C LEU A 39 9.25 -15.20 -5.96
N GLU A 40 9.90 -14.88 -4.85
CA GLU A 40 10.94 -13.87 -4.81
C GLU A 40 12.28 -14.52 -4.44
N LEU A 41 13.33 -14.17 -5.19
CA LEU A 41 14.71 -14.45 -4.81
C LEU A 41 15.18 -13.36 -3.85
N GLN A 42 15.46 -13.73 -2.61
CA GLN A 42 16.11 -12.85 -1.65
C GLN A 42 17.62 -13.03 -1.74
N GLU A 43 18.30 -11.97 -2.15
CA GLU A 43 19.75 -11.88 -2.04
C GLU A 43 20.11 -11.57 -0.58
N ASN A 44 20.90 -12.45 0.04
CA ASN A 44 21.28 -12.27 1.43
C ASN A 44 22.48 -11.29 1.51
N VAL A 45 22.23 -10.01 1.26
CA VAL A 45 23.29 -8.99 1.12
C VAL A 45 23.91 -8.59 2.47
N LEU A 46 23.28 -8.94 3.60
CA LEU A 46 23.68 -8.48 4.94
C LEU A 46 24.35 -9.55 5.82
N TYR A 47 24.22 -10.84 5.48
CA TYR A 47 24.79 -11.94 6.25
C TYR A 47 25.28 -13.00 5.27
N ASP A 48 26.56 -13.37 5.37
CA ASP A 48 27.34 -14.36 4.59
C ASP A 48 26.60 -15.70 4.37
N GLY A 49 25.54 -15.70 3.57
CA GLY A 49 24.62 -16.80 3.41
C GLY A 49 24.07 -16.85 1.99
N ASP A 50 23.70 -18.05 1.56
CA ASP A 50 23.19 -18.27 0.21
C ASP A 50 21.88 -17.50 -0.01
N SER A 51 21.72 -16.95 -1.21
CA SER A 51 20.43 -16.44 -1.68
C SER A 51 19.38 -17.55 -1.62
N TYR A 52 18.14 -17.18 -1.31
CA TYR A 52 17.05 -18.14 -1.16
C TYR A 52 15.77 -17.66 -1.84
N TRP A 53 14.99 -18.62 -2.33
CA TRP A 53 13.65 -18.40 -2.83
C TRP A 53 12.65 -18.48 -1.69
N LEU A 54 11.63 -17.63 -1.76
CA LEU A 54 10.49 -17.66 -0.86
C LEU A 54 9.19 -17.41 -1.62
N LYS A 55 8.08 -17.90 -1.07
CA LYS A 55 6.73 -17.67 -1.57
C LYS A 55 5.98 -16.76 -0.60
N THR A 56 5.42 -15.67 -1.12
CA THR A 56 4.68 -14.67 -0.34
C THR A 56 3.32 -14.38 -0.94
N SER A 57 2.42 -13.81 -0.15
CA SER A 57 1.22 -13.14 -0.64
C SER A 57 0.99 -11.84 0.13
N GLU A 58 0.59 -10.79 -0.58
CA GLU A 58 0.15 -9.53 0.03
C GLU A 58 -1.30 -9.68 0.50
N ILE A 59 -1.52 -9.55 1.80
CA ILE A 59 -2.82 -9.82 2.43
C ILE A 59 -3.24 -8.68 3.37
N ASN A 60 -4.46 -8.75 3.90
CA ASN A 60 -4.97 -7.83 4.93
C ASN A 60 -4.79 -6.35 4.56
N PHE A 61 -5.11 -5.98 3.32
CA PHE A 61 -5.12 -4.60 2.87
C PHE A 61 -6.10 -3.78 3.70
N ASN A 62 -5.59 -2.71 4.32
CA ASN A 62 -6.33 -1.78 5.14
C ASN A 62 -6.01 -0.35 4.69
N TYR A 63 -6.98 0.54 4.84
CA TYR A 63 -6.82 1.94 4.51
C TYR A 63 -7.60 2.83 5.48
N ASP A 64 -7.16 4.07 5.59
CA ASP A 64 -7.85 5.14 6.29
C ASP A 64 -7.66 6.45 5.54
N PHE A 65 -8.59 7.39 5.67
CA PHE A 65 -8.46 8.70 5.06
C PHE A 65 -9.13 9.79 5.86
N ASP A 66 -8.47 10.95 5.92
CA ASP A 66 -8.94 12.12 6.64
C ASP A 66 -8.80 13.38 5.79
N LEU A 67 -9.57 14.40 6.17
CA LEU A 67 -9.60 15.71 5.52
C LEU A 67 -9.55 16.83 6.56
N PHE A 68 -8.67 17.80 6.35
CA PHE A 68 -8.54 18.99 7.20
C PHE A 68 -8.45 20.25 6.36
N LYS A 69 -8.96 21.34 6.90
CA LYS A 69 -8.66 22.68 6.41
C LYS A 69 -7.21 23.03 6.75
N SER A 70 -6.60 23.85 5.90
CA SER A 70 -5.27 24.39 6.17
C SER A 70 -5.25 25.91 5.96
N GLU A 71 -4.28 26.56 6.58
CA GLU A 71 -4.01 28.00 6.42
C GLU A 71 -3.29 28.31 5.08
N SER A 72 -2.96 27.29 4.29
CA SER A 72 -2.32 27.48 2.99
C SER A 72 -3.31 28.05 1.98
N ILE A 73 -2.96 29.22 1.41
CA ILE A 73 -3.70 29.79 0.27
C ILE A 73 -3.61 28.85 -0.94
N LEU A 74 -2.49 28.16 -1.12
CA LEU A 74 -2.27 27.23 -2.23
C LEU A 74 -3.06 25.94 -2.04
N ASN A 75 -3.17 25.44 -0.80
CA ASN A 75 -3.86 24.20 -0.46
C ASN A 75 -4.85 24.43 0.69
N PRO A 76 -5.98 25.13 0.49
CA PRO A 76 -6.93 25.45 1.56
C PRO A 76 -7.50 24.20 2.25
N TYR A 77 -7.42 23.04 1.60
CA TYR A 77 -7.73 21.75 2.18
C TYR A 77 -6.62 20.75 1.89
N ILE A 78 -6.35 19.88 2.86
CA ILE A 78 -5.39 18.79 2.77
C ILE A 78 -6.13 17.49 3.11
N GLY A 79 -5.95 16.48 2.27
CA GLY A 79 -6.44 15.14 2.50
C GLY A 79 -5.29 14.16 2.72
N TYR A 80 -5.44 13.24 3.67
CA TYR A 80 -4.55 12.10 3.84
C TYR A 80 -5.24 10.82 3.39
N LEU A 81 -4.49 9.96 2.71
CA LEU A 81 -4.84 8.56 2.46
C LEU A 81 -3.72 7.70 3.02
N GLU A 82 -3.99 6.97 4.10
CA GLU A 82 -3.09 5.97 4.66
C GLU A 82 -3.50 4.59 4.13
N MET A 83 -2.52 3.80 3.71
CA MET A 83 -2.73 2.45 3.21
C MET A 83 -1.65 1.53 3.76
N LYS A 84 -2.05 0.33 4.15
CA LYS A 84 -1.13 -0.71 4.62
C LYS A 84 -1.60 -2.11 4.27
N ASN A 85 -0.66 -3.04 4.21
CA ASN A 85 -0.94 -4.46 4.09
C ASN A 85 0.01 -5.28 4.99
N GLU A 86 -0.26 -6.57 5.06
CA GLU A 86 0.63 -7.57 5.63
C GLU A 86 1.14 -8.49 4.51
N VAL A 87 2.21 -9.21 4.80
CA VAL A 87 2.78 -10.20 3.88
C VAL A 87 2.74 -11.56 4.56
N ALA A 88 1.97 -12.49 4.00
CA ALA A 88 1.99 -13.89 4.42
C ALA A 88 3.20 -14.59 3.82
N ILE A 89 3.95 -15.33 4.64
CA ILE A 89 5.07 -16.16 4.21
C ILE A 89 4.62 -17.62 4.17
N TYR A 90 4.84 -18.27 3.03
CA TYR A 90 4.50 -19.68 2.86
C TYR A 90 5.71 -20.57 3.12
N GLY A 91 5.47 -21.66 3.82
CA GLY A 91 6.51 -22.61 4.21
C GLY A 91 5.96 -24.00 4.50
N ASP A 92 6.78 -24.78 5.19
CA ASP A 92 6.41 -26.03 5.86
C ASP A 92 6.13 -25.72 7.34
N PHE A 93 4.91 -26.01 7.80
CA PHE A 93 4.48 -25.70 9.16
C PHE A 93 5.16 -26.56 10.23
N GLU A 94 5.52 -27.80 9.92
CA GLU A 94 6.14 -28.71 10.91
C GLU A 94 7.59 -28.36 11.19
N THR A 95 8.29 -27.86 10.18
CA THR A 95 9.72 -27.53 10.25
C THR A 95 10.00 -26.03 10.34
N GLU A 96 8.96 -25.20 10.20
CA GLU A 96 9.06 -23.74 10.05
C GLU A 96 10.00 -23.31 8.91
N GLN A 97 10.22 -24.18 7.92
CA GLN A 97 11.08 -23.88 6.79
C GLN A 97 10.31 -23.05 5.76
N TRP A 98 10.77 -21.82 5.53
CA TRP A 98 10.22 -20.92 4.50
C TRP A 98 11.29 -20.39 3.52
N LYS A 99 12.54 -20.84 3.68
CA LYS A 99 13.66 -20.52 2.78
C LYS A 99 13.98 -21.74 1.92
N TYR A 100 14.01 -21.54 0.60
CA TYR A 100 14.21 -22.62 -0.37
C TYR A 100 15.39 -22.33 -1.29
N LYS A 101 16.05 -23.39 -1.80
CA LYS A 101 17.19 -23.23 -2.71
C LYS A 101 16.75 -23.00 -4.15
N SER A 102 15.53 -23.41 -4.49
CA SER A 102 14.98 -23.27 -5.84
C SER A 102 13.58 -22.64 -5.87
N LYS A 103 13.26 -21.97 -6.99
CA LYS A 103 11.92 -21.41 -7.26
C LYS A 103 10.84 -22.50 -7.22
N GLN A 104 11.17 -23.72 -7.66
CA GLN A 104 10.27 -24.87 -7.68
C GLN A 104 9.92 -25.36 -6.28
N GLU A 105 10.90 -25.48 -5.38
CA GLU A 105 10.64 -25.85 -3.98
C GLU A 105 9.76 -24.80 -3.30
N ALA A 106 10.07 -23.51 -3.47
CA ALA A 106 9.26 -22.43 -2.92
C ALA A 106 7.81 -22.44 -3.46
N ALA A 107 7.61 -22.80 -4.73
CA ALA A 107 6.29 -22.88 -5.34
C ALA A 107 5.37 -23.92 -4.68
N LEU A 108 5.96 -25.01 -4.16
CA LEU A 108 5.25 -26.10 -3.49
C LEU A 108 4.81 -25.75 -2.06
N ALA A 109 5.39 -24.72 -1.45
CA ALA A 109 4.98 -24.26 -0.12
C ALA A 109 3.49 -23.87 -0.13
N SER A 110 2.74 -24.35 0.86
CA SER A 110 1.28 -24.20 0.87
C SER A 110 0.72 -23.69 2.19
N ASP A 111 1.44 -23.87 3.29
CA ASP A 111 1.02 -23.40 4.60
C ASP A 111 1.57 -22.00 4.85
N VAL A 112 0.77 -21.14 5.47
CA VAL A 112 1.26 -19.85 5.97
C VAL A 112 1.96 -20.11 7.31
N VAL A 113 3.25 -19.77 7.37
CA VAL A 113 4.09 -20.03 8.56
C VAL A 113 4.51 -18.76 9.29
N ASP A 114 4.40 -17.59 8.65
CA ASP A 114 4.73 -16.31 9.27
C ASP A 114 3.95 -15.15 8.61
N PHE A 115 3.84 -14.02 9.33
CA PHE A 115 3.24 -12.77 8.86
C PHE A 115 4.21 -11.61 9.09
N TRP A 116 4.58 -10.93 8.02
CA TRP A 116 5.46 -9.76 8.07
C TRP A 116 4.68 -8.47 7.85
N ASN A 117 5.18 -7.39 8.44
CA ASN A 117 4.74 -6.04 8.11
C ASN A 117 5.02 -5.79 6.62
N GLY A 118 3.97 -5.47 5.87
CA GLY A 118 4.09 -5.16 4.46
C GLY A 118 4.41 -3.69 4.21
N LYS A 119 3.84 -3.18 3.13
CA LYS A 119 3.89 -1.78 2.74
C LYS A 119 3.01 -0.97 3.69
N HIS A 120 3.49 0.20 4.09
CA HIS A 120 2.73 1.16 4.87
C HIS A 120 3.07 2.56 4.38
N PHE A 121 2.11 3.20 3.71
CA PHE A 121 2.28 4.48 3.06
C PHE A 121 1.18 5.45 3.45
N LYS A 122 1.53 6.73 3.46
CA LYS A 122 0.60 7.84 3.62
C LYS A 122 0.80 8.83 2.49
N PHE A 123 -0.28 9.08 1.76
CA PHE A 123 -0.32 10.01 0.64
C PHE A 123 -1.01 11.29 1.09
N THR A 124 -0.38 12.42 0.85
CA THR A 124 -0.94 13.74 1.13
C THR A 124 -1.35 14.40 -0.16
N TYR A 125 -2.58 14.90 -0.20
CA TYR A 125 -3.12 15.65 -1.33
C TYR A 125 -3.53 17.05 -0.89
N GLY A 126 -3.18 18.04 -1.69
CA GLY A 126 -3.68 19.40 -1.57
C GLY A 126 -4.81 19.67 -2.55
N TYR A 127 -5.85 20.38 -2.10
CA TYR A 127 -6.93 20.81 -2.95
C TYR A 127 -6.55 22.10 -3.67
N GLN A 128 -6.33 22.03 -4.98
CA GLN A 128 -5.87 23.13 -5.82
C GLN A 128 -6.77 23.27 -7.04
N ASN A 129 -7.31 24.47 -7.29
CA ASN A 129 -8.08 24.78 -8.49
C ASN A 129 -9.20 23.76 -8.81
N GLY A 130 -9.88 23.26 -7.77
CA GLY A 130 -10.96 22.29 -7.92
C GLY A 130 -10.52 20.82 -7.98
N GLN A 131 -9.24 20.52 -7.82
CA GLN A 131 -8.66 19.18 -7.98
C GLN A 131 -7.79 18.76 -6.79
N TRP A 132 -7.71 17.46 -6.54
CA TRP A 132 -6.80 16.88 -5.55
C TRP A 132 -5.46 16.57 -6.19
N VAL A 133 -4.41 17.21 -5.72
CA VAL A 133 -3.04 17.06 -6.24
C VAL A 133 -2.18 16.41 -5.17
N LYS A 134 -1.49 15.32 -5.50
CA LYS A 134 -0.53 14.68 -4.59
C LYS A 134 0.63 15.63 -4.34
N ILE A 135 0.90 15.95 -3.07
CA ILE A 135 1.97 16.86 -2.66
C ILE A 135 3.04 16.20 -1.78
N LYS A 136 2.73 15.05 -1.16
CA LYS A 136 3.69 14.32 -0.33
C LYS A 136 3.38 12.82 -0.33
N VAL A 137 4.44 12.00 -0.27
CA VAL A 137 4.35 10.57 0.01
C VAL A 137 5.27 10.27 1.18
N GLU A 138 4.77 9.55 2.16
CA GLU A 138 5.54 9.06 3.30
C GLU A 138 5.36 7.55 3.44
N TYR A 139 6.38 6.87 3.97
CA TYR A 139 6.33 5.44 4.24
C TYR A 139 6.96 5.09 5.59
N ILE A 140 6.52 3.97 6.17
CA ILE A 140 7.18 3.34 7.32
C ILE A 140 7.97 2.14 6.81
N HIS A 141 9.26 2.08 7.18
CA HIS A 141 10.09 0.93 6.81
C HIS A 141 9.78 -0.24 7.75
N PRO A 142 9.32 -1.40 7.25
CA PRO A 142 8.79 -2.48 8.10
C PRO A 142 9.82 -3.07 9.07
N VAL A 143 11.11 -3.07 8.69
CA VAL A 143 12.22 -3.63 9.51
C VAL A 143 13.08 -2.57 10.20
N LEU A 144 13.66 -1.63 9.45
CA LEU A 144 14.67 -0.72 9.96
C LEU A 144 14.12 0.37 10.89
N ASN A 145 12.91 0.90 10.64
CA ASN A 145 12.32 1.98 11.43
C ASN A 145 10.78 1.86 11.44
N PRO A 146 10.21 0.88 12.15
CA PRO A 146 8.79 0.53 12.07
C PRO A 146 7.84 1.57 12.68
N ASN A 147 8.36 2.65 13.28
CA ASN A 147 7.58 3.69 13.95
C ASN A 147 7.84 5.09 13.37
N GLU A 148 8.62 5.22 12.29
CA GLU A 148 9.02 6.52 11.75
C GLU A 148 8.57 6.68 10.29
N TRP A 149 7.83 7.77 10.05
CA TRP A 149 7.48 8.20 8.70
C TRP A 149 8.71 8.80 8.01
N LYS A 150 9.05 8.27 6.85
CA LYS A 150 10.08 8.81 5.96
C LYS A 150 9.44 9.33 4.69
N GLU A 151 9.90 10.48 4.24
CA GLU A 151 9.45 11.04 2.96
C GLU A 151 10.04 10.24 1.80
N GLU A 152 9.18 9.90 0.84
CA GLU A 152 9.55 9.27 -0.42
C GLU A 152 9.68 10.35 -1.49
N ASN A 153 10.87 10.46 -2.07
CA ASN A 153 11.19 11.46 -3.10
C ASN A 153 10.72 11.03 -4.49
N LYS A 154 10.36 9.75 -4.68
CA LYS A 154 9.87 9.23 -5.95
C LYS A 154 8.36 9.38 -6.06
N THR A 155 7.91 9.96 -7.18
CA THR A 155 6.50 10.11 -7.52
C THR A 155 5.96 8.82 -8.14
N PHE A 156 5.70 7.81 -7.30
CA PHE A 156 4.92 6.66 -7.73
C PHE A 156 3.42 6.90 -7.51
N SER A 157 2.60 6.26 -8.33
CA SER A 157 1.17 6.11 -8.10
C SER A 157 0.89 5.12 -6.96
N GLU A 158 -0.26 5.29 -6.34
CA GLU A 158 -0.79 4.44 -5.27
C GLU A 158 -0.94 3.00 -5.76
N TYR A 159 -1.37 2.85 -7.02
CA TYR A 159 -1.45 1.58 -7.74
C TYR A 159 -0.08 0.90 -7.84
N GLU A 160 0.97 1.64 -8.20
CA GLU A 160 2.33 1.09 -8.26
C GLU A 160 2.83 0.61 -6.90
N PHE A 161 2.35 1.17 -5.79
CA PHE A 161 2.73 0.63 -4.48
C PHE A 161 1.91 -0.59 -4.12
N PHE A 162 0.59 -0.54 -4.21
CA PHE A 162 -0.26 -1.53 -3.54
C PHE A 162 -0.83 -2.63 -4.41
N CYS A 163 -0.78 -2.55 -5.74
CA CYS A 163 -1.31 -3.64 -6.56
C CYS A 163 -0.43 -4.89 -6.50
N SER A 164 -1.08 -6.00 -6.12
CA SER A 164 -0.52 -7.34 -5.98
C SER A 164 -0.27 -8.02 -7.34
N ASP A 165 -0.89 -7.53 -8.42
CA ASP A 165 -0.74 -8.03 -9.80
C ASP A 165 0.63 -7.72 -10.44
N LYS A 166 1.65 -7.36 -9.66
CA LYS A 166 3.01 -7.29 -10.20
C LYS A 166 3.47 -8.71 -10.48
N ILE A 167 3.24 -9.16 -11.72
CA ILE A 167 3.97 -10.26 -12.34
C ILE A 167 5.45 -9.83 -12.31
N ARG A 168 6.14 -10.21 -11.24
CA ARG A 168 7.60 -10.21 -11.16
C ARG A 168 8.02 -11.59 -11.65
N ASP A 169 8.31 -11.68 -12.94
CA ASP A 169 8.85 -12.89 -13.57
C ASP A 169 10.22 -13.26 -12.98
#